data_AF-A0A940B9Z4-F1
#
_entry.id   AF-A0A940B9Z4-F1
#
_cell.length_a   1.000
_cell.length_b   1.000
_cell.length_c   1.000
_cell.angle_alpha   90.00
_cell.angle_beta   90.00
_cell.angle_gamma   90.00
#
_symmetry.space_group_name_H-M   'P 1'
#
loop_
_entity.id
_entity.type
_entity.pdbx_description
1 polymer ?
#
loop_
_entity_poly.entity_id
_entity_poly.type
_entity_poly.pdbx_seq_one_letter_code
_entity_poly.pdbx_strand_id
1 'polypeptide(L)' 'LIKNHIQAGTHAGVKTMIGQHFVSKGFITKESGCAFSNLFDSRQHSDYDEFVYSTEEEVDELYPKAERFIAEVDALLSIN' A
#
# COMPACT_ATOMS: atom_id res chain seq x y z
N LEU A 1 1.39 1.68 11.47
CA LEU A 1 0.19 1.46 12.32
C LEU A 1 0.55 1.14 13.77
N ILE A 2 1.24 0.02 14.05
CA ILE A 2 1.59 -0.42 15.41
C ILE A 2 2.33 0.66 16.23
N LYS A 3 3.36 1.29 15.64
CA LYS A 3 4.11 2.41 16.27
C LYS A 3 3.21 3.57 16.74
N ASN A 4 2.07 3.77 16.07
CA ASN A 4 1.11 4.84 16.37
C ASN A 4 -0.10 4.33 17.17
N HIS A 5 -0.04 3.09 17.70
CA HIS A 5 -1.14 2.44 18.43
C HIS A 5 -2.47 2.35 17.67
N ILE A 6 -2.41 2.34 16.33
CA ILE A 6 -3.60 2.19 15.48
C ILE A 6 -3.84 0.69 15.24
N GLN A 7 -5.01 0.21 15.65
CA GLN A 7 -5.41 -1.18 15.49
C GLN A 7 -6.06 -1.42 14.12
N ALA A 8 -5.69 -2.53 13.48
CA ALA A 8 -6.35 -3.05 12.29
C ALA A 8 -6.37 -4.59 12.41
N GLY A 9 -7.57 -5.17 12.51
CA GLY A 9 -7.76 -6.61 12.70
C GLY A 9 -7.96 -7.41 11.42
N THR A 10 -8.02 -6.74 10.26
CA THR A 10 -8.29 -7.36 8.95
C THR A 10 -7.43 -6.71 7.87
N HIS A 11 -7.27 -7.43 6.76
CA HIS A 11 -6.61 -6.92 5.55
C HIS A 11 -7.22 -5.60 5.06
N ALA A 12 -8.55 -5.57 4.89
CA ALA A 12 -9.27 -4.34 4.56
C ALA A 12 -9.07 -3.24 5.61
N GLY A 13 -9.05 -3.60 6.90
CA GLY A 13 -8.80 -2.67 8.00
C GLY A 13 -7.44 -2.00 7.92
N VAL A 14 -6.38 -2.74 7.54
CA VAL A 14 -5.04 -2.17 7.34
C VAL A 14 -5.07 -1.10 6.25
N LYS A 15 -5.70 -1.40 5.11
CA LYS A 15 -5.84 -0.47 3.99
C LYS A 15 -6.60 0.79 4.38
N THR A 16 -7.74 0.64 5.07
CA THR A 16 -8.52 1.77 5.58
C THR A 16 -7.72 2.63 6.55
N MET A 17 -7.03 2.01 7.51
CA MET A 17 -6.26 2.76 8.53
C MET A 17 -5.05 3.49 7.93
N ILE A 18 -4.37 2.91 6.94
CA ILE A 18 -3.30 3.61 6.20
C ILE A 18 -3.86 4.83 5.48
N GLY A 19 -4.97 4.66 4.75
CA GLY A 19 -5.64 5.75 4.04
C GLY A 19 -6.07 6.88 4.98
N GLN A 20 -6.73 6.55 6.09
CA GLN A 20 -7.23 7.52 7.05
C GLN A 20 -6.12 8.25 7.81
N HIS A 21 -5.10 7.54 8.31
CA HIS A 21 -4.14 8.15 9.23
C HIS A 21 -2.90 8.73 8.56
N PHE A 22 -2.54 8.29 7.36
CA PHE A 22 -1.31 8.70 6.70
C PHE A 22 -1.55 9.38 5.36
N VAL A 23 -2.40 8.81 4.50
CA VAL A 23 -2.67 9.40 3.17
C VAL A 23 -3.52 10.65 3.28
N SER A 24 -4.64 10.61 4.02
CA SER A 24 -5.55 11.75 4.15
C SER A 24 -4.90 12.96 4.82
N LYS A 25 -3.89 12.70 5.66
CA LYS A 25 -3.14 13.72 6.41
C LYS A 25 -1.89 14.21 5.66
N GLY A 26 -1.60 13.66 4.48
CA GLY A 26 -0.47 14.06 3.65
C GLY A 26 0.90 13.51 4.07
N PHE A 27 0.94 12.55 4.99
CA PHE A 27 2.18 11.86 5.39
C PHE A 27 2.65 10.83 4.36
N ILE A 28 1.70 10.24 3.63
CA ILE A 28 1.92 9.42 2.44
C ILE A 28 1.21 10.11 1.29
N THR A 29 1.83 10.14 0.12
CA THR A 29 1.24 10.83 -1.03
C THR A 29 -0.02 10.11 -1.52
N LYS A 30 -0.97 10.86 -2.09
CA LYS A 30 -2.20 10.26 -2.65
C LYS A 30 -1.90 9.22 -3.72
N GLU A 31 -0.87 9.45 -4.52
CA GLU A 31 -0.39 8.54 -5.55
C GLU A 31 0.11 7.23 -4.93
N SER A 32 1.02 7.29 -3.94
CA SER A 32 1.50 6.10 -3.22
C SER A 32 0.36 5.36 -2.50
N GLY A 33 -0.60 6.08 -1.92
CA GLY A 33 -1.78 5.49 -1.28
C GLY A 33 -2.71 4.76 -2.27
N CYS A 34 -2.85 5.29 -3.48
CA CYS A 34 -3.60 4.66 -4.58
C CYS A 34 -2.87 3.41 -5.08
N ALA A 35 -1.56 3.51 -5.35
CA ALA A 35 -0.74 2.39 -5.78
C ALA A 35 -0.78 1.23 -4.76
N PHE A 36 -0.61 1.54 -3.47
CA PHE A 36 -0.76 0.57 -2.39
C PHE A 36 -2.14 -0.10 -2.41
N SER A 37 -3.22 0.69 -2.56
CA SER A 37 -4.59 0.17 -2.60
C SER A 37 -4.82 -0.79 -3.76
N ASN A 38 -4.29 -0.48 -4.94
CA ASN A 38 -4.44 -1.29 -6.15
C ASN A 38 -3.64 -2.59 -6.06
N LEU A 39 -2.38 -2.52 -5.62
CA LEU A 39 -1.53 -3.69 -5.41
C LEU A 39 -2.08 -4.62 -4.33
N PHE A 40 -2.65 -4.04 -3.26
CA PHE A 40 -3.27 -4.80 -2.18
C PHE A 40 -4.48 -5.61 -2.66
N ASP A 41 -5.34 -5.01 -3.48
CA ASP A 41 -6.52 -5.68 -4.04
C ASP A 41 -6.11 -6.74 -5.09
N SER A 42 -5.15 -6.41 -5.96
CA SER A 42 -4.60 -7.33 -6.97
C SER A 42 -4.00 -8.59 -6.33
N ARG A 43 -3.23 -8.44 -5.24
CA ARG A 43 -2.70 -9.58 -4.48
C ARG A 43 -3.81 -10.48 -3.92
N GLN A 44 -4.89 -9.91 -3.41
CA GLN A 44 -6.02 -10.69 -2.88
C GLN A 44 -6.82 -11.39 -3.99
N HIS A 45 -6.79 -10.86 -5.22
CA HIS A 45 -7.47 -11.44 -6.38
C HIS A 45 -6.66 -12.55 -7.05
N SER A 46 -5.32 -12.46 -7.02
CA SER A 46 -4.40 -13.46 -7.58
C SER A 46 -4.52 -14.86 -6.93
N ASP A 47 -5.17 -14.97 -5.77
CA ASP A 47 -5.44 -16.26 -5.11
C ASP A 47 -6.73 -16.95 -5.64
N TYR A 48 -7.51 -16.29 -6.51
CA TYR A 48 -8.81 -16.78 -6.99
C TYR A 48 -8.93 -16.94 -8.51
N ASP A 49 -8.15 -16.22 -9.31
CA ASP A 49 -8.19 -16.31 -10.78
C ASP A 49 -6.95 -17.04 -11.33
N GLU A 50 -7.19 -18.22 -11.90
CA GLU A 50 -6.19 -19.14 -12.48
C GLU A 50 -5.40 -18.55 -13.68
N PHE A 51 -5.66 -17.30 -14.07
CA PHE A 51 -5.07 -16.67 -15.27
C PHE A 51 -4.63 -15.20 -15.12
N VAL A 52 -4.43 -14.68 -13.90
CA VAL A 52 -3.89 -13.31 -13.73
C VAL A 52 -2.35 -13.35 -13.78
N TYR A 53 -1.80 -13.11 -14.97
CA TYR A 53 -0.38 -12.88 -15.16
C TYR A 53 -0.13 -11.37 -15.25
N SER A 54 0.75 -10.84 -14.40
CA SER A 54 1.23 -9.47 -14.55
C SER A 54 2.10 -9.37 -15.81
N THR A 55 1.84 -8.38 -16.66
CA THR A 55 2.70 -8.10 -17.82
C THR A 55 4.00 -7.42 -17.38
N GLU A 56 5.04 -7.48 -18.21
CA GLU A 56 6.30 -6.74 -17.96
C GLU A 56 6.03 -5.23 -17.82
N GLU A 57 5.15 -4.69 -18.68
CA GLU A 57 4.74 -3.28 -18.63
C GLU A 57 4.03 -2.92 -17.30
N GLU A 58 3.16 -3.80 -16.79
CA GLU A 58 2.51 -3.60 -15.49
C GLU A 58 3.52 -3.65 -14.35
N VAL A 59 4.49 -4.57 -14.41
CA VAL A 59 5.54 -4.66 -13.40
C VAL A 59 6.43 -3.42 -13.43
N ASP A 60 6.87 -2.98 -14.60
CA ASP A 60 7.68 -1.78 -14.78
C ASP A 60 6.97 -0.50 -14.30
N GLU A 61 5.64 -0.45 -14.45
CA GLU A 61 4.84 0.67 -13.94
C GLU A 61 4.65 0.61 -12.42
N LEU A 62 4.37 -0.57 -11.86
CA LEU A 62 3.96 -0.74 -10.47
C LEU A 62 5.13 -0.86 -9.50
N TYR A 63 6.24 -1.45 -9.93
CA TYR A 63 7.39 -1.71 -9.07
C TYR A 63 8.01 -0.42 -8.50
N PRO A 64 8.28 0.64 -9.30
CA PRO A 64 8.78 1.90 -8.76
C PRO A 64 7.80 2.58 -7.79
N LYS A 65 6.48 2.40 -8.02
CA LYS A 65 5.44 2.93 -7.12
C LYS A 65 5.43 2.20 -5.78
N ALA A 66 5.67 0.88 -5.79
CA ALA A 66 5.83 0.10 -4.56
C ALA A 66 7.08 0.52 -3.78
N GLU A 67 8.23 0.69 -4.45
CA GLU A 67 9.46 1.18 -3.81
C GLU A 67 9.27 2.55 -3.17
N ARG A 68 8.60 3.47 -3.88
CA ARG A 68 8.28 4.80 -3.35
C ARG A 68 7.39 4.71 -2.11
N PHE A 69 6.35 3.88 -2.12
CA PHE A 69 5.49 3.69 -0.96
C PHE A 69 6.29 3.17 0.25
N ILE A 70 7.19 2.20 0.04
CA ILE A 70 8.07 1.68 1.10
C ILE A 70 8.96 2.79 1.65
N ALA A 71 9.59 3.59 0.79
CA ALA A 71 10.45 4.69 1.23
C ALA A 71 9.69 5.76 2.06
N GLU A 72 8.45 6.10 1.67
CA GLU A 72 7.59 7.01 2.45
C GLU A 72 7.26 6.41 3.83
N VAL A 73 6.98 5.10 3.91
CA VAL A 73 6.73 4.41 5.19
C VAL A 73 7.99 4.36 6.06
N ASP A 74 9.15 4.06 5.49
CA ASP A 74 10.42 4.03 6.22
C ASP A 74 10.77 5.40 6.80
N ALA A 75 10.54 6.47 6.04
CA ALA A 75 10.70 7.83 6.54
C ALA A 75 9.82 8.07 7.77
N LEU A 76 8.55 7.63 7.75
CA LEU A 76 7.63 7.74 8.90
C LEU A 76 8.04 6.88 10.10
N LEU A 77 8.69 5.74 9.86
CA LEU A 77 9.21 4.89 10.92
C LEU A 77 10.49 5.45 11.55
N SER A 78 11.27 6.23 10.80
CA SER A 78 12.53 6.83 11.26
C SER A 78 12.36 8.06 12.16
N ILE A 79 11.19 8.71 12.15
CA ILE A 79 10.89 9.87 12.99
C ILE A 79 10.55 9.42 14.42
N ASN A 80 11.31 9.84 15.44
CA ASN A 80 11.08 9.51 16.85
C ASN A 80 9.80 10.13 17.42
#